data_AF-A0A0L7K2Z0-F1
#
_entry.id   AF-A0A0L7K2Z0-F1
#
_cell.length_a   1.000
_cell.length_b   1.000
_cell.length_c   1.000
_cell.angle_alpha   90.00
_cell.angle_beta   90.00
_cell.angle_gamma   90.00
#
_symmetry.space_group_name_H-M   'P 1'
#
loop_
_entity.id
_entity.type
_entity.pdbx_description
1 polymer ?
#
loop_
_entity_poly.entity_id
_entity_poly.type
_entity_poly.pdbx_seq_one_letter_code
_entity_poly.pdbx_strand_id
1 'polypeptide(L)'
;MVGRVGSVEQWWGLYTHLARPAELPPYSDLHLFKLGIKPILRKTQTGRAWEDLCMAMIGEQFMVGPELCGVVLSVRFQDDHLAVWHRTAADQQAAARVRDALRRILQLPAAVPIEYKAHGDCLRASASRAEEDGD
;
A
#
# COMPACT_ATOMS: atom_id res chain seq x y z
N MET A 1 -8.32 -15.25 3.80
CA MET A 1 -7.08 -14.85 4.52
C MET A 1 -5.96 -15.71 3.97
N VAL A 2 -4.86 -15.11 3.50
CA VAL A 2 -3.82 -15.81 2.72
C VAL A 2 -2.69 -16.38 3.60
N GLY A 3 -2.43 -15.78 4.76
CA GLY A 3 -1.53 -16.29 5.79
C GLY A 3 -1.18 -15.22 6.82
N ARG A 4 -0.31 -15.56 7.78
CA ARG A 4 0.27 -14.63 8.76
C ARG A 4 1.79 -14.78 8.73
N VAL A 5 2.50 -13.66 8.63
CA VAL A 5 3.96 -13.58 8.60
C VAL A 5 4.46 -12.70 9.73
N GLY A 6 5.60 -13.06 10.33
CA GLY A 6 6.28 -12.31 11.39
C GLY A 6 7.79 -12.17 11.17
N SER A 7 8.35 -12.73 10.10
CA SER A 7 9.74 -12.56 9.69
C SER A 7 9.88 -12.44 8.17
N VAL A 8 11.05 -12.00 7.70
CA VAL A 8 11.38 -11.84 6.28
C VAL A 8 11.37 -13.19 5.56
N GLU A 9 11.87 -14.24 6.20
CA GLU A 9 11.95 -15.60 5.67
C GLU A 9 10.54 -16.21 5.51
N GLN A 10 9.67 -15.97 6.49
CA GLN A 10 8.26 -16.36 6.42
C GLN A 10 7.51 -15.62 5.30
N TRP A 11 7.85 -14.35 5.06
CA TRP A 11 7.30 -13.61 3.93
C TRP A 11 7.73 -14.21 2.60
N TRP A 12 9.04 -14.42 2.38
CA TRP A 12 9.52 -15.00 1.12
C TRP A 12 8.95 -16.40 0.88
N GLY A 13 8.94 -17.26 1.89
CA GLY A 13 8.37 -18.61 1.80
C GLY A 13 6.86 -18.63 1.49
N LEU A 14 6.12 -17.59 1.86
CA LEU A 14 4.70 -17.45 1.49
C LEU A 14 4.54 -16.82 0.10
N TYR A 15 5.28 -15.74 -0.18
CA TYR A 15 5.17 -14.96 -1.42
C TYR A 15 5.60 -15.76 -2.66
N THR A 16 6.57 -16.68 -2.56
CA THR A 16 6.96 -17.56 -3.67
C THR A 16 5.87 -18.54 -4.13
N HIS A 17 4.79 -18.68 -3.35
CA HIS A 17 3.63 -19.50 -3.68
C HIS A 17 2.38 -18.67 -4.06
N LEU A 18 2.50 -17.34 -4.13
CA LEU A 18 1.44 -16.46 -4.62
C LEU A 18 1.67 -16.09 -6.09
N ALA A 19 0.57 -15.88 -6.82
CA ALA A 19 0.62 -15.23 -8.12
C ALA A 19 1.22 -13.82 -7.97
N ARG A 20 2.14 -13.44 -8.87
CA ARG A 20 2.80 -12.14 -8.79
C ARG A 20 1.78 -11.02 -9.03
N PRO A 21 1.99 -9.81 -8.49
CA PRO A 21 1.17 -8.63 -8.79
C PRO A 21 0.87 -8.39 -10.28
N ALA A 22 1.81 -8.71 -11.17
CA ALA A 22 1.67 -8.55 -12.62
C ALA A 22 0.84 -9.65 -13.31
N GLU A 23 0.60 -10.78 -12.63
CA GLU A 23 -0.15 -11.94 -13.11
C GLU A 23 -1.61 -11.92 -12.63
N LEU A 24 -1.95 -11.02 -11.71
CA LEU A 24 -3.30 -10.89 -11.17
C LEU A 24 -4.28 -10.26 -12.18
N PRO A 25 -5.53 -10.73 -12.26
CA PRO A 25 -6.58 -10.07 -13.03
C PRO A 25 -6.75 -8.59 -12.63
N PRO A 26 -7.13 -7.70 -13.57
CA PRO A 26 -7.56 -6.35 -13.23
C PRO A 26 -8.64 -6.37 -12.13
N TYR A 27 -8.67 -5.31 -11.31
CA TYR A 27 -9.56 -5.16 -10.14
C TYR A 27 -9.25 -6.10 -8.94
N SER A 28 -8.15 -6.85 -8.98
CA SER A 28 -7.65 -7.58 -7.81
C SER A 28 -7.05 -6.65 -6.75
N ASP A 29 -7.19 -7.01 -5.47
CA ASP A 29 -6.58 -6.31 -4.33
C ASP A 29 -5.76 -7.28 -3.46
N LEU A 30 -4.50 -6.92 -3.13
CA LEU A 30 -3.61 -7.63 -2.21
C LEU A 30 -3.40 -6.81 -0.94
N HIS A 31 -3.71 -7.39 0.24
CA HIS A 31 -3.74 -6.67 1.51
C HIS A 31 -2.76 -7.25 2.56
N LEU A 32 -1.94 -6.40 3.18
CA LEU A 32 -1.07 -6.70 4.34
C LEU A 32 -1.34 -5.64 5.43
N PHE A 33 -1.95 -5.97 6.57
CA PHE A 33 -2.88 -5.01 7.24
C PHE A 33 -2.41 -4.15 8.45
N LYS A 34 -2.93 -2.88 8.55
CA LYS A 34 -4.09 -2.41 9.41
C LYS A 34 -4.91 -1.07 9.07
N LEU A 35 -4.54 -0.14 8.14
CA LEU A 35 -5.28 1.08 7.52
C LEU A 35 -4.58 2.53 7.45
N GLY A 36 -4.51 3.27 6.27
CA GLY A 36 -4.04 4.67 5.85
C GLY A 36 -3.41 4.86 4.37
N ILE A 37 -3.06 6.11 3.90
CA ILE A 37 -2.28 6.66 2.67
C ILE A 37 -2.18 5.91 1.30
N LYS A 38 -2.19 6.58 0.11
CA LYS A 38 -2.14 5.96 -1.26
C LYS A 38 -1.23 6.62 -2.36
N PRO A 39 -0.05 6.08 -2.74
CA PRO A 39 0.64 6.36 -4.02
C PRO A 39 0.05 5.66 -5.27
N ILE A 40 0.33 6.19 -6.47
CA ILE A 40 -0.07 5.64 -7.78
C ILE A 40 1.19 5.23 -8.57
N LEU A 41 1.21 4.04 -9.17
CA LEU A 41 2.35 3.49 -9.91
C LEU A 41 1.94 2.87 -11.25
N ARG A 42 2.89 2.82 -12.18
CA ARG A 42 2.71 2.12 -13.47
C ARG A 42 3.01 0.64 -13.31
N LYS A 43 2.24 -0.21 -14.00
CA LYS A 43 2.32 -1.69 -14.04
C LYS A 43 3.72 -2.28 -13.93
N THR A 44 4.69 -1.75 -14.69
CA THR A 44 6.07 -2.26 -14.75
C THR A 44 6.87 -2.07 -13.46
N GLN A 45 6.45 -1.16 -12.58
CA GLN A 45 7.11 -0.85 -11.30
C GLN A 45 6.38 -1.47 -10.11
N THR A 46 5.10 -1.85 -10.27
CA THR A 46 4.21 -2.34 -9.21
C THR A 46 4.78 -3.53 -8.44
N GLY A 47 5.29 -4.56 -9.12
CA GLY A 47 5.78 -5.78 -8.47
C GLY A 47 6.96 -5.52 -7.53
N ARG A 48 7.99 -4.81 -8.03
CA ARG A 48 9.16 -4.45 -7.24
C ARG A 48 8.80 -3.53 -6.07
N ALA A 49 7.96 -2.53 -6.32
CA ALA A 49 7.51 -1.59 -5.29
C ALA A 49 6.67 -2.27 -4.19
N TRP A 50 5.87 -3.28 -4.52
CA TRP A 50 5.16 -4.10 -3.55
C TRP A 50 6.13 -4.89 -2.65
N GLU A 51 7.09 -5.59 -3.26
CA GLU A 51 8.11 -6.37 -2.55
C GLU A 51 8.95 -5.47 -1.61
N ASP A 52 9.44 -4.33 -2.11
CA ASP A 52 10.23 -3.36 -1.34
C ASP A 52 9.42 -2.80 -0.14
N LEU A 53 8.11 -2.55 -0.29
CA LEU A 53 7.24 -2.12 0.81
C LEU A 53 6.94 -3.21 1.84
N CYS A 54 6.68 -4.46 1.42
CA CYS A 54 6.47 -5.58 2.33
C CYS A 54 7.73 -5.84 3.17
N MET A 55 8.89 -5.84 2.53
CA MET A 55 10.20 -5.95 3.20
C MET A 55 10.43 -4.78 4.18
N ALA A 56 10.16 -3.55 3.76
CA ALA A 56 10.29 -2.38 4.63
C ALA A 56 9.31 -2.39 5.82
N MET A 57 8.10 -2.94 5.65
CA MET A 57 7.13 -3.09 6.72
C MET A 57 7.60 -4.11 7.76
N ILE A 58 8.04 -5.29 7.32
CA ILE A 58 8.48 -6.37 8.21
C ILE A 58 9.79 -6.02 8.91
N GLY A 59 10.69 -5.29 8.23
CA GLY A 59 11.92 -4.75 8.83
C GLY A 59 11.75 -3.42 9.58
N GLU A 60 10.52 -3.01 9.90
CA GLU A 60 10.14 -1.78 10.64
C GLU A 60 10.71 -0.45 10.09
N GLN A 61 11.11 -0.42 8.81
CA GLN A 61 11.85 0.66 8.15
C GLN A 61 11.10 1.99 7.98
N PHE A 62 9.82 2.04 8.38
CA PHE A 62 9.02 3.26 8.41
C PHE A 62 9.29 4.13 9.64
N MET A 63 9.89 3.58 10.71
CA MET A 63 10.27 4.32 11.93
C MET A 63 9.12 5.10 12.59
N VAL A 64 7.87 4.67 12.40
CA VAL A 64 6.66 5.26 13.04
C VAL A 64 6.08 4.39 14.17
N GLY A 65 6.75 3.29 14.53
CA GLY A 65 6.36 2.42 15.65
C GLY A 65 4.92 1.87 15.52
N PRO A 66 4.11 1.88 16.58
CA PRO A 66 2.78 1.26 16.60
C PRO A 66 1.71 2.00 15.76
N GLU A 67 2.05 3.18 15.23
CA GLU A 67 1.26 3.88 14.23
C GLU A 67 1.36 3.23 12.86
N LEU A 68 2.43 2.45 12.55
CA LEU A 68 2.50 1.75 11.29
C LEU A 68 1.44 0.67 11.26
N CYS A 69 0.55 0.82 10.29
CA CYS A 69 -0.51 -0.11 10.07
C CYS A 69 -0.14 -1.10 8.95
N GLY A 70 -0.52 -0.88 7.71
CA GLY A 70 -0.42 -1.90 6.63
C GLY A 70 0.24 -1.40 5.35
N VAL A 71 0.33 -2.29 4.37
CA VAL A 71 0.43 -1.95 2.95
C VAL A 71 -0.67 -2.66 2.15
N VAL A 72 -1.23 -1.98 1.17
CA VAL A 72 -2.23 -2.55 0.25
C VAL A 72 -1.80 -2.23 -1.16
N LEU A 73 -1.97 -3.20 -2.05
CA LEU A 73 -1.86 -3.05 -3.48
C LEU A 73 -3.23 -3.25 -4.12
N SER A 74 -3.68 -2.24 -4.85
CA SER A 74 -4.86 -2.32 -5.71
C SER A 74 -4.44 -2.39 -7.17
N VAL A 75 -4.60 -3.57 -7.78
CA VAL A 75 -4.35 -3.80 -9.20
C VAL A 75 -5.56 -3.29 -9.99
N ARG A 76 -5.36 -2.36 -10.92
CA ARG A 76 -6.46 -1.78 -11.73
C ARG A 76 -6.11 -1.83 -13.22
N PHE A 77 -7.01 -1.37 -14.09
CA PHE A 77 -6.78 -1.48 -15.54
C PHE A 77 -5.69 -0.51 -16.05
N GLN A 78 -5.78 0.77 -15.68
CA GLN A 78 -4.87 1.82 -16.17
C GLN A 78 -3.55 1.88 -15.37
N ASP A 79 -3.61 2.30 -14.10
CA ASP A 79 -2.47 2.39 -13.20
C ASP A 79 -2.79 1.66 -11.88
N ASP A 80 -1.80 1.00 -11.30
CA ASP A 80 -1.97 0.30 -10.03
C ASP A 80 -1.75 1.28 -8.87
N HIS A 81 -2.38 1.03 -7.74
CA HIS A 81 -2.21 1.87 -6.56
C HIS A 81 -1.60 1.08 -5.41
N LEU A 82 -0.45 1.54 -4.93
CA LEU A 82 0.04 1.13 -3.62
C LEU A 82 -0.53 2.04 -2.55
N ALA A 83 -0.55 1.57 -1.32
CA ALA A 83 -1.05 2.31 -0.18
C ALA A 83 -0.31 1.89 1.07
N VAL A 84 0.12 2.85 1.90
CA VAL A 84 0.79 2.61 3.18
C VAL A 84 -0.01 3.22 4.31
N TRP A 85 -0.31 2.38 5.26
CA TRP A 85 -1.46 2.56 6.11
C TRP A 85 -0.94 2.95 7.52
N HIS A 86 -1.48 4.00 8.16
CA HIS A 86 -1.15 4.44 9.54
C HIS A 86 -2.40 4.78 10.39
N ARG A 87 -2.32 4.50 11.70
CA ARG A 87 -3.45 4.49 12.64
C ARG A 87 -4.16 5.83 12.82
N THR A 88 -3.45 6.85 13.28
CA THR A 88 -4.08 8.09 13.77
C THR A 88 -4.14 9.15 12.68
N ALA A 89 -5.29 9.33 12.04
CA ALA A 89 -5.44 10.28 10.93
C ALA A 89 -5.16 11.75 11.30
N ALA A 90 -5.25 12.10 12.58
CA ALA A 90 -4.89 13.42 13.12
C ALA A 90 -3.37 13.60 13.34
N ASP A 91 -2.58 12.51 13.41
CA ASP A 91 -1.12 12.61 13.53
C ASP A 91 -0.50 12.90 12.17
N GLN A 92 -0.46 14.19 11.83
CA GLN A 92 0.20 14.70 10.63
C GLN A 92 1.72 14.43 10.64
N GLN A 93 2.34 14.24 11.80
CA GLN A 93 3.76 13.90 11.89
C GLN A 93 4.00 12.44 11.52
N ALA A 94 3.15 11.50 11.95
CA ALA A 94 3.14 10.13 11.45
C ALA A 94 2.86 10.08 9.94
N ALA A 95 1.86 10.83 9.45
CA ALA A 95 1.56 10.91 8.03
C ALA A 95 2.77 11.40 7.21
N ALA A 96 3.47 12.43 7.68
CA ALA A 96 4.70 12.94 7.07
C ALA A 96 5.84 11.91 7.10
N ARG A 97 6.12 11.29 8.27
CA ARG A 97 7.13 10.22 8.39
C ARG A 97 6.85 9.05 7.43
N VAL A 98 5.59 8.61 7.32
CA VAL A 98 5.20 7.53 6.39
C VAL A 98 5.37 7.95 4.93
N ARG A 99 4.98 9.18 4.55
CA ARG A 99 5.19 9.75 3.21
C ARG A 99 6.67 9.82 2.84
N ASP A 100 7.52 10.25 3.78
CA ASP A 100 8.95 10.45 3.53
C ASP A 100 9.69 9.11 3.50
N ALA A 101 9.30 8.15 4.36
CA ALA A 101 9.72 6.76 4.24
C ALA A 101 9.28 6.13 2.92
N LEU A 102 8.05 6.37 2.47
CA LEU A 102 7.53 5.93 1.16
C LEU A 102 8.43 6.40 0.00
N ARG A 103 8.77 7.69 -0.03
CA ARG A 103 9.69 8.25 -1.05
C ARG A 103 11.06 7.59 -1.01
N ARG A 104 11.60 7.35 0.19
CA ARG A 104 12.91 6.70 0.40
C ARG A 104 12.92 5.25 -0.05
N ILE A 105 11.92 4.45 0.36
CA ILE A 105 11.84 3.01 0.07
C ILE A 105 11.64 2.78 -1.42
N LEU A 106 10.68 3.50 -2.02
CA LEU A 106 10.33 3.37 -3.44
C LEU A 106 11.20 4.22 -4.39
N GLN A 107 12.20 4.93 -3.85
CA GLN A 107 13.10 5.82 -4.59
C GLN A 107 12.37 6.83 -5.50
N LEU A 108 11.22 7.34 -5.04
CA LEU A 108 10.34 8.17 -5.85
C LEU A 108 10.90 9.60 -6.01
N PRO A 109 10.97 10.13 -7.25
CA PRO A 109 11.28 11.53 -7.48
C PRO A 109 10.33 12.47 -6.71
N ALA A 110 10.84 13.63 -6.29
CA ALA A 110 10.04 14.63 -5.56
C ALA A 110 8.78 15.06 -6.33
N ALA A 111 8.85 15.07 -7.67
CA ALA A 111 7.74 15.39 -8.57
C ALA A 111 6.58 14.37 -8.55
N VAL A 112 6.80 13.13 -8.09
CA VAL A 112 5.71 12.15 -7.97
C VAL A 112 4.80 12.59 -6.81
N PRO A 113 3.50 12.84 -7.04
CA PRO A 113 2.56 13.17 -5.97
C PRO A 113 2.28 11.92 -5.13
N ILE A 114 2.22 12.09 -3.81
CA ILE A 114 1.76 11.06 -2.87
C ILE A 114 0.53 11.63 -2.18
N GLU A 115 -0.62 10.99 -2.39
CA GLU A 115 -1.90 11.47 -1.90
C GLU A 115 -2.17 10.94 -0.48
N TYR A 116 -2.43 11.87 0.44
CA TYR A 116 -2.93 11.54 1.77
C TYR A 116 -4.46 11.60 1.78
N LYS A 117 -5.10 10.56 2.34
CA LYS A 117 -6.54 10.52 2.58
C LYS A 117 -6.82 9.95 3.96
N ALA A 118 -7.62 10.67 4.75
CA ALA A 118 -8.12 10.16 6.02
C ALA A 118 -9.13 9.04 5.77
N HIS A 119 -9.22 8.06 6.67
CA HIS A 119 -10.04 6.87 6.45
C HIS A 119 -11.54 7.19 6.28
N GLY A 120 -12.06 8.18 7.02
CA GLY A 120 -13.44 8.66 6.88
C GLY A 120 -13.75 9.34 5.54
N ASP A 121 -12.73 9.80 4.81
CA ASP A 121 -12.89 10.37 3.46
C ASP A 121 -12.76 9.29 2.40
N CYS A 122 -11.88 8.31 2.60
CA CYS A 122 -11.78 7.12 1.75
C CYS A 122 -13.10 6.35 1.67
N LEU A 123 -13.78 6.12 2.79
CA LEU A 123 -15.07 5.41 2.80
C LEU A 123 -16.13 6.13 1.98
N ARG A 124 -16.22 7.46 2.10
CA ARG A 124 -17.16 8.30 1.35
C ARG A 124 -16.84 8.32 -0.15
N ALA A 125 -15.57 8.45 -0.52
CA ALA A 125 -15.12 8.43 -1.92
C ALA A 125 -15.17 7.05 -2.59
N SER A 126 -15.17 5.96 -1.80
CA SER A 126 -15.40 4.60 -2.29
C SER A 126 -16.88 4.32 -2.51
N ALA A 127 -17.77 4.83 -1.64
CA ALA A 127 -19.21 4.73 -1.82
C ALA A 127 -19.68 5.45 -3.10
N SER A 128 -19.25 6.71 -3.30
CA SER A 128 -19.65 7.49 -4.48
C SER A 128 -19.18 6.89 -5.81
N ARG A 129 -18.06 6.14 -5.83
CA ARG A 129 -17.57 5.45 -7.03
C ARG A 129 -18.32 4.15 -7.35
N ALA A 130 -18.91 3.51 -6.34
CA ALA A 130 -19.72 2.31 -6.57
C ALA A 130 -21.10 2.65 -7.16
N GLU A 131 -21.53 3.92 -7.09
CA GLU A 131 -22.78 4.41 -7.67
C GLU A 131 -22.61 4.82 -9.15
N GLU A 132 -21.39 5.10 -9.63
CA GLU A 132 -21.12 5.49 -11.03
C GLU A 132 -20.85 4.28 -11.97
N ASP A 133 -20.34 3.15 -11.46
CA ASP A 133 -20.08 1.92 -12.24
C ASP A 133 -21.35 1.02 -12.37
N GLY A 134 -22.56 1.59 -12.18
CA GLY A 134 -23.82 0.85 -11.96
C GLY A 134 -24.99 1.16 -12.91
N ASP A 135 -24.79 1.94 -13.97
CA ASP A 135 -25.79 2.30 -15.02
C ASP A 135 -25.31 1.85 -16.42
#